data_AF-A0A7R7BCV6-F1
#
_entry.id   AF-A0A7R7BCV6-F1
#
_cell.length_a   1.000
_cell.length_b   1.000
_cell.length_c   1.000
_cell.angle_alpha   90.00
_cell.angle_beta   90.00
_cell.angle_gamma   90.00
#
_symmetry.space_group_name_H-M   'P 1'
#
loop_
_entity.id
_entity.type
_entity.pdbx_description
1 polymer ?
#
loop_
_entity_poly.entity_id
_entity_poly.type
_entity_poly.pdbx_seq_one_letter_code
_entity_poly.pdbx_strand_id
1 'polypeptide(L)'
;MRFWRGHNKRPVPPDTRMTAQQRRRLRLMIQAADGRMNGASYREIAAVCYGIERVGTNPWKTSSLRDAVIGLVKGGAEMIGGGYLQLLRHRRRA
;
A
#
# COMPACT_ATOMS: atom_id res chain seq x y z
N MET A 1 21.48 10.52 -12.45
CA MET A 1 20.72 10.06 -11.26
C MET A 1 19.48 10.94 -11.02
N ARG A 2 18.31 10.34 -10.75
CA ARG A 2 17.03 11.07 -10.58
C ARG A 2 17.00 12.01 -9.38
N PHE A 3 17.56 11.57 -8.25
CA PHE A 3 17.72 12.35 -7.02
C PHE A 3 18.42 13.70 -7.29
N TRP A 4 19.59 13.66 -7.93
CA TRP A 4 20.37 14.85 -8.28
C TRP A 4 19.62 15.82 -9.22
N ARG A 5 18.79 15.33 -10.15
CA ARG A 5 17.99 16.22 -11.00
C ARG A 5 16.92 16.97 -10.20
N GLY A 6 16.21 16.26 -9.33
CA GLY A 6 15.18 16.87 -8.47
C GLY A 6 15.76 17.93 -7.54
N HIS A 7 16.92 17.65 -6.92
CA HIS A 7 17.62 18.60 -6.07
C HIS A 7 18.02 19.89 -6.82
N ASN A 8 18.42 19.76 -8.09
CA ASN A 8 18.79 20.89 -8.96
C ASN A 8 17.60 21.53 -9.71
N LYS A 9 16.35 21.29 -9.27
CA LYS A 9 15.12 21.80 -9.92
C LYS A 9 15.02 21.47 -11.43
N ARG A 10 15.68 20.39 -11.87
CA ARG A 10 15.63 19.90 -13.26
C ARG A 10 14.50 18.88 -13.41
N PRO A 11 13.88 18.76 -14.60
CA PRO A 11 12.88 17.74 -14.87
C PRO A 11 13.38 16.34 -14.48
N VAL A 12 12.56 15.64 -13.69
CA VAL A 12 12.88 14.28 -13.18
C VAL A 12 12.15 13.25 -14.04
N PRO A 13 12.86 12.32 -14.69
CA PRO A 13 12.22 11.25 -15.46
C PRO A 13 11.26 10.42 -14.59
N PRO A 14 10.13 9.94 -15.15
CA PRO A 14 9.17 9.10 -14.43
C PRO A 14 9.83 7.81 -13.93
N ASP A 15 9.46 7.37 -12.72
CA ASP A 15 9.94 6.11 -12.17
C ASP A 15 9.08 4.94 -12.67
N THR A 16 9.64 4.14 -13.58
CA THR A 16 8.94 3.03 -14.24
C THR A 16 9.07 1.71 -13.50
N ARG A 17 9.76 1.66 -12.35
CA ARG A 17 9.90 0.41 -11.55
C ARG A 17 8.59 -0.09 -10.95
N MET A 18 7.59 0.79 -10.84
CA MET A 18 6.31 0.50 -10.20
C MET A 18 5.16 1.12 -10.96
N THR A 19 4.11 0.33 -11.19
CA THR A 19 2.85 0.86 -11.74
C THR A 19 2.14 1.77 -10.73
N ALA A 20 1.25 2.64 -11.21
CA ALA A 20 0.43 3.49 -10.34
C ALA A 20 -0.42 2.66 -9.37
N GLN A 21 -0.93 1.51 -9.82
CA GLN A 21 -1.71 0.58 -8.99
C GLN A 21 -0.85 -0.04 -7.88
N GLN A 22 0.36 -0.50 -8.19
CA GLN A 22 1.28 -1.04 -7.18
C GLN A 22 1.63 0.02 -6.13
N ARG A 23 1.90 1.26 -6.58
CA ARG A 23 2.19 2.39 -5.68
C ARG A 23 1.01 2.74 -4.78
N ARG A 24 -0.22 2.74 -5.31
CA ARG A 24 -1.44 2.92 -4.52
C ARG A 24 -1.59 1.80 -3.48
N ARG A 25 -1.38 0.56 -3.89
CA ARG A 25 -1.48 -0.61 -3.00
C ARG A 25 -0.47 -0.52 -1.86
N LEU A 26 0.80 -0.16 -2.13
CA LEU A 26 1.80 0.03 -1.08
C LEU A 26 1.40 1.06 -0.03
N ARG A 27 0.84 2.21 -0.44
CA ARG A 27 0.36 3.22 0.52
C ARG A 27 -0.73 2.67 1.45
N LEU A 28 -1.68 1.92 0.88
CA LEU A 28 -2.73 1.27 1.66
C LEU A 28 -2.17 0.21 2.60
N MET A 29 -1.12 -0.50 2.20
CA MET A 29 -0.44 -1.49 3.06
C MET A 29 0.23 -0.85 4.27
N ILE A 30 0.94 0.26 4.05
CA ILE A 30 1.58 1.03 5.14
C ILE A 30 0.49 1.52 6.11
N GLN A 31 -0.54 2.18 5.59
CA GLN A 31 -1.65 2.68 6.42
C GLN A 31 -2.38 1.56 7.19
N ALA A 32 -2.59 0.40 6.56
CA ALA A 32 -3.22 -0.75 7.21
C ALA A 32 -2.31 -1.35 8.30
N ALA A 33 -1.00 -1.42 8.07
CA ALA A 33 -0.03 -1.87 9.06
C ALA A 33 -0.01 -0.92 10.26
N ASP A 34 0.08 0.39 10.02
CA ASP A 34 0.01 1.43 11.06
C ASP A 34 -1.27 1.30 11.88
N GLY A 35 -2.43 1.17 11.22
CA GLY A 35 -3.71 0.96 11.89
C GLY A 35 -3.71 -0.28 12.79
N ARG A 36 -3.19 -1.41 12.31
CA ARG A 36 -3.11 -2.65 13.12
C ARG A 36 -2.15 -2.53 14.29
N MET A 37 -1.00 -1.88 14.10
CA MET A 37 -0.03 -1.63 15.18
C MET A 37 -0.64 -0.75 16.28
N ASN A 38 -1.57 0.14 15.92
CA ASN A 38 -2.32 0.98 16.85
C ASN A 38 -3.65 0.34 17.33
N GLY A 39 -3.85 -0.96 17.12
CA GLY A 39 -5.01 -1.69 17.64
C GLY A 39 -6.31 -1.56 16.84
N ALA A 40 -6.33 -0.83 15.72
CA ALA A 40 -7.52 -0.69 14.90
C ALA A 40 -7.99 -2.05 14.35
N SER A 41 -9.30 -2.27 14.37
CA SER A 41 -9.91 -3.45 13.76
C SER A 41 -9.81 -3.41 12.23
N TYR A 42 -9.92 -4.58 11.60
CA TYR A 42 -9.95 -4.65 10.13
C TYR A 42 -11.10 -3.83 9.51
N ARG A 43 -12.21 -3.67 10.23
CA ARG A 43 -13.38 -2.89 9.75
C ARG A 43 -13.10 -1.39 9.81
N GLU A 44 -12.46 -0.91 10.88
CA GLU A 44 -12.03 0.50 10.98
C GLU A 44 -10.99 0.84 9.92
N ILE A 45 -10.02 -0.05 9.69
CA ILE A 45 -9.04 0.13 8.60
C ILE A 45 -9.76 0.16 7.25
N ALA A 46 -10.74 -0.72 7.02
CA ALA A 46 -11.53 -0.71 5.81
C ALA A 46 -12.28 0.62 5.61
N ALA A 47 -12.85 1.16 6.68
CA ALA A 47 -13.59 2.42 6.65
C ALA A 47 -12.70 3.60 6.23
N VAL A 48 -11.46 3.67 6.72
CA VAL A 48 -10.51 4.71 6.31
C VAL A 48 -9.99 4.49 4.89
N CYS A 49 -9.73 3.24 4.50
CA CYS A 49 -9.19 2.91 3.17
C CYS A 49 -10.22 3.01 2.03
N TYR A 50 -11.49 2.70 2.30
CA TYR A 50 -12.53 2.51 1.28
C TYR A 50 -13.81 3.33 1.53
N GLY A 51 -13.93 4.00 2.66
CA GLY A 51 -15.12 4.76 3.07
C GLY A 51 -16.11 3.93 3.89
N ILE A 52 -16.71 4.55 4.92
CA ILE A 52 -17.69 3.90 5.81
C ILE A 52 -18.90 3.38 5.03
N GLU A 53 -19.45 4.20 4.13
CA GLU A 53 -20.61 3.84 3.29
C GLU A 53 -20.40 2.54 2.52
N ARG A 54 -19.25 2.43 1.84
CA ARG A 54 -18.92 1.25 1.05
C ARG A 54 -18.69 0.00 1.91
N VAL A 55 -18.13 0.19 3.10
CA VAL A 55 -17.95 -0.90 4.07
C VAL A 55 -19.28 -1.35 4.67
N GLY A 56 -20.25 -0.45 4.78
CA GLY A 56 -21.61 -0.72 5.27
C GLY A 56 -22.52 -1.42 4.27
N THR A 57 -22.22 -1.37 2.96
CA THR A 57 -23.10 -1.92 1.91
C THR A 57 -23.32 -3.44 2.02
N ASN A 58 -22.32 -4.20 2.46
CA ASN A 58 -22.37 -5.66 2.53
C ASN A 58 -22.10 -6.15 3.97
N PRO A 59 -22.67 -7.30 4.38
CA PRO A 59 -22.34 -7.92 5.65
C PRO A 59 -20.82 -8.11 5.82
N TRP A 60 -20.26 -7.59 6.91
CA TRP A 60 -18.81 -7.52 7.11
C TRP A 60 -18.10 -8.89 7.06
N LYS A 61 -18.75 -9.96 7.56
CA LYS A 61 -18.14 -11.30 7.62
C LYS A 61 -17.91 -11.94 6.26
N THR A 62 -18.67 -11.56 5.24
CA THR A 62 -18.60 -12.11 3.87
C THR A 62 -18.14 -11.06 2.84
N SER A 63 -17.72 -9.88 3.32
CA SER A 63 -17.33 -8.76 2.47
C SER A 63 -15.94 -8.96 1.86
N SER A 64 -15.80 -8.79 0.55
CA SER A 64 -14.50 -8.79 -0.14
C SER A 64 -13.56 -7.67 0.35
N LEU A 65 -14.10 -6.60 0.94
CA LEU A 65 -13.28 -5.56 1.58
C LEU A 65 -12.58 -6.07 2.83
N ARG A 66 -13.18 -7.02 3.56
CA ARG A 66 -12.52 -7.68 4.69
C ARG A 66 -11.27 -8.41 4.24
N ASP A 67 -11.41 -9.23 3.19
CA ASP A 67 -10.28 -10.00 2.64
C ASP A 67 -9.21 -9.08 2.05
N ALA A 68 -9.63 -8.01 1.36
CA ALA A 68 -8.72 -7.00 0.84
C ALA A 68 -7.90 -6.35 1.96
N VAL A 69 -8.52 -5.93 3.06
CA VAL A 69 -7.80 -5.33 4.20
C VAL A 69 -6.91 -6.34 4.90
N ILE A 70 -7.34 -7.60 5.09
CA ILE A 70 -6.47 -8.65 5.64
C ILE A 70 -5.21 -8.81 4.77
N GLY A 71 -5.37 -8.82 3.45
CA GLY A 71 -4.25 -8.87 2.50
C GLY A 71 -3.35 -7.63 2.57
N LEU A 72 -3.93 -6.44 2.77
CA LEU A 72 -3.15 -5.20 2.96
C LEU A 72 -2.32 -5.25 4.23
N VAL A 73 -2.90 -5.70 5.34
CA VAL A 73 -2.23 -5.84 6.64
C VAL A 73 -1.08 -6.82 6.55
N LYS A 74 -1.34 -8.03 6.02
CA LYS A 74 -0.32 -9.09 5.90
C LYS A 74 0.85 -8.63 5.05
N GLY A 75 0.57 -8.12 3.85
CA GLY A 75 1.65 -7.66 3.00
C GLY A 75 2.29 -6.37 3.51
N GLY A 76 1.60 -5.52 4.28
CA GLY A 76 2.22 -4.38 4.97
C GLY A 76 3.25 -4.85 6.00
N ALA A 77 2.91 -5.85 6.82
CA ALA A 77 3.83 -6.45 7.76
C ALA A 77 5.04 -7.10 7.06
N GLU A 78 4.83 -7.83 5.96
CA GLU A 78 5.92 -8.40 5.15
C GLU A 78 6.83 -7.32 4.56
N MET A 79 6.24 -6.23 4.06
CA MET A 79 6.99 -5.10 3.51
C MET A 79 7.86 -4.44 4.58
N ILE A 80 7.32 -4.20 5.77
CA ILE A 80 8.05 -3.63 6.92
C ILE A 80 9.14 -4.60 7.41
N GLY A 81 8.86 -5.90 7.44
CA GLY A 81 9.78 -6.96 7.84
C GLY A 81 10.93 -7.25 6.86
N GLY A 82 11.26 -6.31 5.96
CA GLY A 82 12.37 -6.43 5.00
C GLY A 82 11.95 -6.63 3.54
N GLY A 83 10.66 -6.86 3.27
CA GLY A 83 10.14 -6.96 1.91
C GLY A 83 10.39 -5.71 1.04
N TYR A 84 10.51 -4.53 1.66
CA TYR A 84 10.84 -3.27 0.98
C TYR A 84 12.13 -3.32 0.16
N LEU A 85 13.10 -4.17 0.53
CA LEU A 85 14.35 -4.33 -0.21
C LEU A 85 14.12 -4.80 -1.65
N GLN A 86 13.02 -5.51 -1.91
CA GLN A 86 12.66 -5.94 -3.27
C GLN A 86 12.25 -4.77 -4.17
N LEU A 87 11.74 -3.66 -3.62
CA LEU A 87 11.39 -2.47 -4.40
C LEU A 87 12.62 -1.76 -4.97
N LEU A 88 13.76 -1.93 -4.32
CA LEU A 88 15.03 -1.31 -4.70
C LEU A 88 15.78 -2.14 -5.75
N ARG A 89 15.42 -3.43 -5.90
CA ARG A 89 15.99 -4.29 -6.92
C ARG A 89 15.46 -3.86 -8.28
N HIS A 90 16.34 -3.40 -9.15
CA HIS A 90 15.99 -3.15 -10.54
C HIS A 90 15.72 -4.49 -11.21
N ARG A 91 14.44 -4.81 -11.42
CA ARG A 91 14.05 -6.00 -12.16
C ARG A 91 14.53 -5.81 -13.60
N ARG A 92 15.54 -6.56 -14.04
CA ARG A 92 15.80 -6.69 -15.48
C ARG A 92 14.50 -7.23 -16.07
N ARG A 93 13.87 -6.47 -16.97
CA ARG A 93 12.84 -7.05 -17.84
C ARG A 93 13.54 -8.14 -18.64
N ALA A 94 13.11 -9.39 -18.46
CA ALA A 94 13.36 -10.44 -19.44
C ALA A 94 12.49 -10.17 -20.66
#